data_AF-A0A2S6FP38-F1
#
_entry.id   AF-A0A2S6FP38-F1
#
_cell.length_a   1.000
_cell.length_b   1.000
_cell.length_c   1.000
_cell.angle_alpha   90.00
_cell.angle_beta   90.00
_cell.angle_gamma   90.00
#
_symmetry.space_group_name_H-M   'P 1'
#
loop_
_entity.id
_entity.type
_entity.pdbx_description
1 polymer ?
#
loop_
_entity_poly.entity_id
_entity_poly.type
_entity_poly.pdbx_seq_one_letter_code
_entity_poly.pdbx_strand_id
1 'polypeptide(L)'
;MELKATLKDYTESEFQALVNKIWAVDLSKQDHDRLINHFDQIVGHPKGADLLFYPNEKFNSNSPESVVDYVKDWHRNQGGTAFKEESVFVPAPSPVMTPLARSFAQVQKIAADVAASEVAVEKAFGLFGQGIQQLRDQLNGSKTVSDREADIRALEHVQHSVVIAVRKFEFWKMTVQFAKNDAQRNLTYARTEQAQWQSLAQQINALQDRYTGQLAAFSQRHRSLHDEVEALLIKAQDQLIRSRRLARAEPGQPGYMITASLAFAHKRPEVLLEGGPSGLQLSQQIDLQAAIRSVVAEFTWRNTSGEPSDETLCAAVMQFEFSSRADTQVYGLCVPLVELTPLEGQDWLSLAMKESEIDLPFRIGTTTVPARPGTMFQGLREVKTLAQVYITPTPSANVPAKVRVRAAQFDQQRGAFGFTIDGTTPVTVCWSTPVPLVRQTPAAQPPTRRLGFVQSLTVPLVEPITAEGATARFADYIVVFPDDSGFDPLYVMLSTS
;
A
#
# COMPACT_ATOMS: atom_id res chain seq x y z
N MET A 1 27.19 -1.95 11.97
CA MET A 1 27.62 -3.01 11.03
C MET A 1 29.05 -2.69 10.61
N GLU A 2 29.93 -3.69 10.58
CA GLU A 2 31.28 -3.56 10.03
C GLU A 2 31.26 -3.84 8.52
N LEU A 3 31.90 -2.98 7.72
CA LEU A 3 32.03 -3.16 6.27
C LEU A 3 33.32 -3.92 5.96
N LYS A 4 33.23 -5.00 5.19
CA LYS A 4 34.36 -5.84 4.80
C LYS A 4 34.80 -5.52 3.37
N ALA A 5 36.10 -5.63 3.11
CA ALA A 5 36.69 -5.15 1.87
C ALA A 5 36.32 -5.97 0.63
N THR A 6 35.99 -7.25 0.78
CA THR A 6 35.62 -8.11 -0.34
C THR A 6 34.35 -8.91 -0.04
N LEU A 7 33.59 -9.26 -1.07
CA LEU A 7 32.38 -10.09 -0.92
C LEU A 7 32.68 -11.44 -0.26
N LYS A 8 33.86 -12.01 -0.54
CA LYS A 8 34.31 -13.29 0.03
C LYS A 8 34.57 -13.25 1.54
N ASP A 9 34.68 -12.06 2.13
CA ASP A 9 34.84 -11.91 3.58
C ASP A 9 33.49 -11.92 4.31
N TYR A 10 32.38 -11.73 3.59
CA TYR A 10 31.02 -11.77 4.13
C TYR A 10 30.50 -13.20 4.21
N THR A 11 29.81 -13.53 5.29
CA THR A 11 28.81 -14.61 5.30
C THR A 11 27.54 -14.13 4.61
N GLU A 12 26.69 -15.07 4.17
CA GLU A 12 25.40 -14.72 3.56
C GLU A 12 24.52 -13.87 4.48
N SER A 13 24.49 -14.19 5.78
CA SER A 13 23.72 -13.43 6.77
C SER A 13 24.23 -11.99 6.96
N GLU A 14 25.55 -11.80 6.93
CA GLU A 14 26.15 -10.46 7.04
C GLU A 14 25.92 -9.64 5.76
N PHE A 15 25.97 -10.28 4.59
CA PHE A 15 25.65 -9.60 3.34
C PHE A 15 24.16 -9.29 3.23
N GLN A 16 23.28 -10.19 3.68
CA GLN A 16 21.85 -9.92 3.82
C GLN A 16 21.58 -8.75 4.75
N ALA A 17 22.29 -8.66 5.88
CA ALA A 17 22.17 -7.52 6.77
C ALA A 17 22.58 -6.19 6.10
N LEU A 18 23.57 -6.22 5.19
CA LEU A 18 24.02 -5.04 4.44
C LEU A 18 22.94 -4.61 3.45
N VAL A 19 22.40 -5.57 2.69
CA VAL A 19 21.33 -5.35 1.71
C VAL A 19 20.05 -4.88 2.38
N ASN A 20 19.65 -5.48 3.50
CA ASN A 20 18.53 -5.04 4.34
C ASN A 20 18.74 -3.60 4.84
N LYS A 21 19.98 -3.25 5.23
CA LYS A 21 20.30 -1.92 5.74
C LYS A 21 20.22 -0.85 4.65
N ILE A 22 20.64 -1.18 3.43
CA ILE A 22 20.43 -0.33 2.26
C ILE A 22 18.92 -0.20 1.99
N TRP A 23 18.15 -1.27 2.05
CA TRP A 23 16.71 -1.20 1.74
C TRP A 23 15.84 -0.51 2.79
N ALA A 24 16.29 -0.42 4.04
CA ALA A 24 15.56 0.24 5.12
C ALA A 24 15.48 1.77 4.94
N VAL A 25 16.41 2.38 4.18
CA VAL A 25 16.50 3.84 3.94
C VAL A 25 16.39 4.66 5.24
N ASP A 26 17.02 4.18 6.31
CA ASP A 26 16.92 4.74 7.67
C ASP A 26 18.18 5.53 8.09
N LEU A 27 19.03 5.90 7.12
CA LEU A 27 20.30 6.61 7.32
C LEU A 27 20.30 7.99 6.64
N SER A 28 21.30 8.82 6.99
CA SER A 28 21.57 10.05 6.25
C SER A 28 21.88 9.74 4.78
N LYS A 29 21.59 10.68 3.87
CA LYS A 29 21.89 10.49 2.43
C LYS A 29 23.36 10.12 2.20
N GLN A 30 24.28 10.80 2.88
CA GLN A 30 25.72 10.55 2.75
C GLN A 30 26.12 9.13 3.18
N ASP A 31 25.57 8.65 4.31
CA ASP A 31 25.85 7.30 4.80
C ASP A 31 25.17 6.24 3.95
N HIS A 32 23.99 6.53 3.43
CA HIS A 32 23.26 5.65 2.53
C HIS A 32 24.00 5.48 1.18
N ASP A 33 24.44 6.58 0.58
CA ASP A 33 25.26 6.58 -0.64
C ASP A 33 26.57 5.81 -0.42
N ARG A 34 27.17 5.91 0.77
CA ARG A 34 28.36 5.13 1.14
C ARG A 34 28.08 3.62 1.15
N LEU A 35 26.92 3.18 1.61
CA LEU A 35 26.56 1.75 1.60
C LEU A 35 26.27 1.25 0.18
N ILE A 36 25.61 2.04 -0.66
CA ILE A 36 25.36 1.71 -2.06
C ILE A 36 26.69 1.59 -2.83
N ASN A 37 27.59 2.55 -2.66
CA ASN A 37 28.92 2.52 -3.29
C ASN A 37 29.76 1.33 -2.79
N HIS A 38 29.65 1.00 -1.50
CA HIS A 38 30.33 -0.19 -0.95
C HIS A 38 29.79 -1.48 -1.58
N PHE A 39 28.47 -1.59 -1.73
CA PHE A 39 27.84 -2.72 -2.43
C PHE A 39 28.34 -2.84 -3.87
N ASP A 40 28.35 -1.74 -4.62
CA ASP A 40 28.82 -1.66 -6.01
C ASP A 40 30.26 -2.19 -6.17
N GLN A 41 31.14 -1.80 -5.24
CA GLN A 41 32.55 -2.17 -5.25
C GLN A 41 32.78 -3.66 -4.97
N ILE A 42 32.02 -4.25 -4.04
CA ILE A 42 32.30 -5.62 -3.60
C ILE A 42 31.56 -6.68 -4.43
N VAL A 43 30.41 -6.37 -5.03
CA VAL A 43 29.53 -7.38 -5.65
C VAL A 43 30.15 -8.06 -6.88
N GLY A 44 31.07 -7.39 -7.58
CA GLY A 44 31.80 -7.95 -8.73
C GLY A 44 30.94 -8.22 -9.98
N HIS A 45 29.65 -7.93 -9.93
CA HIS A 45 28.71 -8.06 -11.04
C HIS A 45 28.81 -6.82 -11.97
N PRO A 46 28.76 -6.97 -13.31
CA PRO A 46 28.88 -5.84 -14.26
C PRO A 46 27.84 -4.73 -14.09
N LYS A 47 26.67 -5.07 -13.54
CA LYS A 47 25.60 -4.12 -13.21
C LYS A 47 25.74 -3.45 -11.85
N GLY A 48 26.65 -3.91 -10.99
CA GLY A 48 26.95 -3.24 -9.72
C GLY A 48 25.72 -2.92 -8.87
N ALA A 49 25.61 -1.67 -8.42
CA ALA A 49 24.49 -1.13 -7.64
C ALA A 49 23.14 -1.15 -8.36
N ASP A 50 23.08 -1.25 -9.70
CA ASP A 50 21.81 -1.35 -10.43
C ASP A 50 21.02 -2.59 -10.01
N LEU A 51 21.69 -3.62 -9.46
CA LEU A 51 21.03 -4.80 -8.91
C LEU A 51 20.08 -4.49 -7.75
N LEU A 52 20.33 -3.40 -7.01
CA LEU A 52 19.49 -2.95 -5.90
C LEU A 52 18.19 -2.28 -6.36
N PHE A 53 18.18 -1.73 -7.58
CA PHE A 53 17.07 -0.89 -8.09
C PHE A 53 16.32 -1.53 -9.27
N TYR A 54 17.01 -2.39 -10.03
CA TYR A 54 16.51 -3.01 -11.26
C TYR A 54 16.80 -4.52 -11.28
N PRO A 55 16.17 -5.31 -10.37
CA PRO A 55 16.38 -6.75 -10.31
C PRO A 55 15.94 -7.44 -11.61
N ASN A 56 16.62 -8.52 -11.97
CA ASN A 56 16.37 -9.29 -13.18
C ASN A 56 14.97 -9.94 -13.13
N GLU A 57 14.18 -9.80 -14.20
CA GLU A 57 12.77 -10.23 -14.31
C GLU A 57 12.52 -11.70 -13.95
N LYS A 58 13.56 -12.55 -14.01
CA LYS A 58 13.50 -13.97 -13.62
C LYS A 58 13.29 -14.20 -12.12
N PHE A 59 13.76 -13.30 -11.26
CA PHE A 59 13.57 -13.34 -9.82
C PHE A 59 12.54 -12.27 -9.45
N ASN A 60 11.28 -12.54 -9.75
CA ASN A 60 10.19 -11.56 -9.66
C ASN A 60 9.71 -11.32 -8.21
N SER A 61 10.64 -10.94 -7.36
CA SER A 61 10.43 -10.47 -5.99
C SER A 61 11.38 -9.31 -5.78
N ASN A 62 10.85 -8.08 -5.81
CA ASN A 62 11.63 -6.88 -5.50
C ASN A 62 11.89 -6.85 -3.98
N SER A 63 12.81 -7.68 -3.51
CA SER A 63 13.07 -7.92 -2.09
C SER A 63 14.56 -8.06 -1.77
N PRO A 64 14.97 -7.68 -0.54
CA PRO A 64 16.31 -7.92 0.02
C PRO A 64 16.89 -9.28 -0.26
N GLU A 65 16.08 -10.30 -0.03
CA GLU A 65 16.46 -11.69 -0.16
C GLU A 65 16.77 -12.03 -1.63
N SER A 66 15.97 -11.51 -2.57
CA SER A 66 16.14 -11.78 -4.00
C SER A 66 17.43 -11.20 -4.58
N VAL A 67 17.93 -10.08 -4.06
CA VAL A 67 19.23 -9.52 -4.50
C VAL A 67 20.38 -10.38 -4.02
N VAL A 68 20.32 -10.85 -2.77
CA VAL A 68 21.34 -11.76 -2.21
C VAL A 68 21.36 -13.08 -2.99
N ASP A 69 20.19 -13.66 -3.27
CA ASP A 69 20.05 -14.86 -4.10
C ASP A 69 20.60 -14.65 -5.52
N TYR A 70 20.33 -13.49 -6.13
CA TYR A 70 20.81 -13.18 -7.47
C TYR A 70 22.33 -13.06 -7.54
N VAL A 71 22.94 -12.35 -6.59
CA VAL A 71 24.40 -12.21 -6.48
C VAL A 71 25.04 -13.59 -6.27
N LYS A 72 24.43 -14.42 -5.43
CA LYS A 72 24.87 -15.79 -5.15
C LYS A 72 24.80 -16.69 -6.40
N ASP A 73 23.68 -16.67 -7.12
CA ASP A 73 23.50 -17.47 -8.35
C ASP A 73 24.46 -17.02 -9.46
N TRP A 74 24.71 -15.71 -9.59
CA TRP A 74 25.65 -15.20 -10.60
C TRP A 74 27.09 -15.66 -10.35
N HIS A 75 27.61 -15.54 -9.12
CA HIS A 75 28.96 -16.01 -8.78
C HIS A 75 29.09 -17.53 -8.96
N ARG A 76 28.03 -18.28 -8.64
CA ARG A 76 27.96 -19.73 -8.88
C ARG A 76 28.05 -20.08 -10.37
N ASN A 77 27.37 -19.33 -11.22
CA ASN A 77 27.43 -19.50 -12.69
C ASN A 77 28.80 -19.11 -13.27
N GLN A 78 29.58 -18.25 -12.59
CA GLN A 78 30.97 -17.93 -12.93
C GLN A 78 31.99 -18.94 -12.35
N GLY A 79 31.52 -20.00 -11.68
CA GLY A 79 32.38 -21.06 -11.14
C GLY A 79 33.01 -20.75 -9.77
N GLY A 80 32.48 -19.78 -9.03
CA GLY A 80 32.95 -19.40 -7.69
C GLY A 80 31.85 -19.41 -6.63
N THR A 81 32.24 -19.18 -5.38
CA THR A 81 31.32 -18.92 -4.26
C THR A 81 31.29 -17.43 -3.93
N ALA A 82 30.11 -16.92 -3.59
CA ALA A 82 29.95 -15.51 -3.25
C ALA A 82 30.47 -15.19 -1.84
N PHE A 83 30.28 -16.10 -0.87
CA PHE A 83 30.43 -15.83 0.57
C PHE A 83 31.45 -16.76 1.28
N LYS A 84 31.96 -16.30 2.41
CA LYS A 84 33.03 -16.89 3.24
C LYS A 84 32.77 -18.33 3.71
N GLU A 85 31.50 -18.69 3.91
CA GLU A 85 31.09 -19.99 4.50
C GLU A 85 30.47 -20.95 3.49
N GLU A 86 30.45 -20.60 2.20
CA GLU A 86 29.96 -21.52 1.18
C GLU A 86 31.05 -22.57 0.92
N SER A 87 31.04 -23.67 1.69
CA SER A 87 31.85 -24.84 1.39
C SER A 87 31.50 -25.30 -0.02
N VAL A 88 32.52 -25.49 -0.85
CA VAL A 88 32.39 -25.92 -2.24
C VAL A 88 31.69 -27.29 -2.29
N PHE A 89 30.38 -27.30 -2.43
CA PHE A 89 29.74 -28.33 -3.24
C PHE A 89 30.02 -27.92 -4.68
N VAL A 90 31.11 -28.42 -5.26
CA VAL A 90 31.12 -28.59 -6.71
C VAL A 90 29.93 -29.51 -6.95
N PRO A 91 28.84 -29.09 -7.61
CA PRO A 91 27.91 -30.07 -8.11
C PRO A 91 28.77 -30.89 -9.06
N ALA A 92 29.05 -32.15 -8.72
CA ALA A 92 29.52 -33.10 -9.72
C ALA A 92 28.69 -32.83 -10.98
N PRO A 93 29.30 -32.68 -12.18
CA PRO A 93 28.59 -32.25 -13.37
C PRO A 93 27.30 -33.04 -13.40
N SER A 94 26.15 -32.34 -13.25
CA SER A 94 24.85 -32.99 -13.16
C SER A 94 24.84 -34.01 -14.29
N PRO A 95 24.64 -35.31 -14.00
CA PRO A 95 24.78 -36.36 -15.01
C PRO A 95 24.03 -35.86 -16.23
N VAL A 96 24.67 -35.85 -17.41
CA VAL A 96 24.11 -35.25 -18.63
C VAL A 96 22.72 -35.84 -18.83
N MET A 97 21.70 -35.12 -18.32
CA MET A 97 20.37 -35.68 -18.29
C MET A 97 19.94 -35.71 -19.73
N THR A 98 19.57 -36.89 -20.20
CA THR A 98 18.96 -37.02 -21.51
C THR A 98 17.77 -36.06 -21.59
N PRO A 99 17.45 -35.52 -22.77
CA PRO A 99 16.28 -34.65 -22.94
C PRO A 99 15.00 -35.28 -22.35
N LEU A 100 14.87 -36.60 -22.43
CA LEU A 100 13.80 -37.37 -21.81
C LEU A 100 13.82 -37.29 -20.28
N ALA A 101 14.95 -37.60 -19.64
CA ALA A 101 15.07 -37.54 -18.18
C ALA A 101 14.79 -36.13 -17.64
N ARG A 102 15.26 -35.09 -18.36
CA ARG A 102 15.01 -33.69 -18.01
C ARG A 102 13.52 -33.35 -18.10
N SER A 103 12.85 -33.82 -19.15
CA SER A 103 11.41 -33.61 -19.35
C SER A 103 10.57 -34.32 -18.29
N PHE A 104 10.93 -35.55 -17.90
CA PHE A 104 10.31 -36.24 -16.77
C PHE A 104 10.47 -35.48 -15.45
N ALA A 105 11.70 -35.04 -15.12
CA ALA A 105 11.95 -34.27 -13.90
C ALA A 105 11.17 -32.95 -13.88
N GLN A 106 11.07 -32.27 -15.03
CA GLN A 106 10.27 -31.04 -15.16
C GLN A 106 8.78 -31.30 -14.92
N VAL A 107 8.19 -32.33 -15.54
CA VAL A 107 6.78 -32.68 -15.34
C VAL A 107 6.50 -33.09 -13.89
N GLN A 108 7.40 -33.86 -13.26
CA GLN A 108 7.28 -34.22 -11.85
C GLN A 108 7.34 -33.00 -10.93
N LYS A 109 8.27 -32.07 -11.19
CA LYS A 109 8.36 -30.81 -10.44
C LYS A 109 7.08 -29.98 -10.58
N ILE A 110 6.60 -29.79 -11.80
CA ILE A 110 5.34 -29.07 -12.05
C ILE A 110 4.18 -29.74 -11.32
N ALA A 111 4.09 -31.07 -11.37
CA ALA A 111 3.05 -31.81 -10.65
C ALA A 111 3.13 -31.59 -9.13
N ALA A 112 4.32 -31.62 -8.55
CA ALA A 112 4.53 -31.37 -7.12
C ALA A 112 4.17 -29.93 -6.72
N ASP A 113 4.60 -28.94 -7.51
CA ASP A 113 4.33 -27.53 -7.24
C ASP A 113 2.84 -27.19 -7.40
N VAL A 114 2.18 -27.77 -8.42
CA VAL A 114 0.72 -27.68 -8.59
C VAL A 114 0.01 -28.30 -7.39
N ALA A 115 0.37 -29.51 -6.96
CA ALA A 115 -0.22 -30.16 -5.80
C ALA A 115 -0.02 -29.34 -4.50
N ALA A 116 1.16 -28.76 -4.30
CA ALA A 116 1.41 -27.87 -3.16
C ALA A 116 0.51 -26.63 -3.19
N SER A 117 0.30 -26.05 -4.38
CA SER A 117 -0.62 -24.92 -4.54
C SER A 117 -2.10 -25.32 -4.35
N GLU A 118 -2.52 -26.53 -4.72
CA GLU A 118 -3.86 -27.07 -4.41
C GLU A 118 -4.08 -27.11 -2.89
N VAL A 119 -3.11 -27.65 -2.13
CA VAL A 119 -3.16 -27.71 -0.66
C VAL A 119 -3.24 -26.31 -0.05
N ALA A 120 -2.50 -25.35 -0.59
CA ALA A 120 -2.55 -23.97 -0.13
C ALA A 120 -3.92 -23.31 -0.36
N VAL A 121 -4.54 -23.56 -1.51
CA VAL A 121 -5.91 -23.07 -1.82
C VAL A 121 -6.92 -23.69 -0.87
N GLU A 122 -6.88 -25.01 -0.66
CA GLU A 122 -7.79 -25.69 0.25
C GLU A 122 -7.66 -25.21 1.69
N LYS A 123 -6.43 -25.00 2.17
CA LYS A 123 -6.18 -24.41 3.49
C LYS A 123 -6.79 -23.00 3.59
N ALA A 124 -6.61 -22.17 2.56
CA ALA A 124 -7.16 -20.82 2.54
C ALA A 124 -8.69 -20.84 2.55
N PHE A 125 -9.33 -21.71 1.75
CA PHE A 125 -10.79 -21.88 1.79
C PHE A 125 -11.29 -22.39 3.14
N GLY A 126 -10.55 -23.29 3.79
CA GLY A 126 -10.90 -23.78 5.13
C GLY A 126 -10.91 -22.66 6.17
N LEU A 127 -9.87 -21.84 6.21
CA LEU A 127 -9.81 -20.66 7.09
C LEU A 127 -10.89 -19.64 6.76
N PHE A 128 -11.18 -19.43 5.48
CA PHE A 128 -12.21 -18.49 5.04
C PHE A 128 -13.61 -18.95 5.43
N GLY A 129 -13.93 -20.23 5.25
CA GLY A 129 -15.19 -20.81 5.72
C GLY A 129 -15.35 -20.71 7.24
N GLN A 130 -14.28 -20.91 8.01
CA GLN A 130 -14.30 -20.70 9.46
C GLN A 130 -14.58 -19.23 9.82
N GLY A 131 -13.91 -18.28 9.17
CA GLY A 131 -14.14 -16.85 9.40
C GLY A 131 -15.57 -16.40 9.05
N ILE A 132 -16.13 -16.92 7.94
CA ILE A 132 -17.53 -16.70 7.55
C ILE A 132 -18.48 -17.17 8.65
N GLN A 133 -18.26 -18.38 9.17
CA GLN A 133 -19.11 -18.93 10.23
C GLN A 133 -18.97 -18.16 11.54
N GLN A 134 -17.75 -17.78 11.92
CA GLN A 134 -17.50 -16.96 13.11
C GLN A 134 -18.23 -15.62 13.05
N LEU A 135 -18.12 -14.88 11.93
CA LEU A 135 -18.84 -13.60 11.79
C LEU A 135 -20.36 -13.81 11.83
N ARG A 136 -20.86 -14.87 11.17
CA ARG A 136 -22.28 -15.22 11.18
C ARG A 136 -22.81 -15.44 12.61
N ASP A 137 -22.09 -16.20 13.43
CA ASP A 137 -22.50 -16.48 14.80
C ASP A 137 -22.46 -15.20 15.66
N GLN A 138 -21.51 -14.31 15.38
CA GLN A 138 -21.31 -13.04 16.10
C GLN A 138 -22.28 -11.92 15.65
N LEU A 139 -22.94 -12.03 14.50
CA LEU A 139 -23.93 -11.03 14.04
C LEU A 139 -25.16 -10.94 14.95
N ASN A 140 -25.45 -11.97 15.73
CA ASN A 140 -26.60 -12.03 16.64
C ASN A 140 -26.27 -11.58 18.07
N GLY A 141 -24.98 -11.39 18.40
CA GLY A 141 -24.53 -10.94 19.72
C GLY A 141 -24.37 -9.42 19.81
N SER A 142 -24.58 -8.86 21.00
CA SER A 142 -24.17 -7.49 21.32
C SER A 142 -22.64 -7.45 21.47
N LYS A 143 -21.98 -6.61 20.68
CA LYS A 143 -20.51 -6.41 20.70
C LYS A 143 -20.21 -4.91 20.74
N THR A 144 -19.01 -4.57 21.23
CA THR A 144 -18.51 -3.19 21.14
C THR A 144 -18.22 -2.81 19.69
N VAL A 145 -18.14 -1.50 19.40
CA VAL A 145 -17.76 -0.98 18.07
C VAL A 145 -16.40 -1.52 17.66
N SER A 146 -15.42 -1.50 18.57
CA SER A 146 -14.04 -1.96 18.29
C SER A 146 -13.98 -3.46 17.96
N ASP A 147 -14.70 -4.31 18.71
CA ASP A 147 -14.75 -5.74 18.43
C ASP A 147 -15.36 -6.02 17.05
N ARG A 148 -16.44 -5.31 16.70
CA ARG A 148 -17.09 -5.46 15.40
C ARG A 148 -16.18 -5.05 14.24
N GLU A 149 -15.42 -3.96 14.41
CA GLU A 149 -14.41 -3.56 13.43
C GLU A 149 -13.32 -4.62 13.25
N ALA A 150 -12.84 -5.20 14.35
CA ALA A 150 -11.84 -6.26 14.34
C ALA A 150 -12.35 -7.50 13.60
N ASP A 151 -13.60 -7.92 13.85
CA ASP A 151 -14.22 -9.07 13.16
C ASP A 151 -14.28 -8.85 11.64
N ILE A 152 -14.72 -7.66 11.20
CA ILE A 152 -14.80 -7.30 9.78
C ILE A 152 -13.40 -7.36 9.14
N ARG A 153 -12.41 -6.70 9.76
CA ARG A 153 -11.03 -6.64 9.24
C ARG A 153 -10.38 -8.02 9.20
N ALA A 154 -10.61 -8.86 10.21
CA ALA A 154 -10.11 -10.22 10.24
C ALA A 154 -10.66 -11.06 9.07
N LEU A 155 -11.95 -10.93 8.78
CA LEU A 155 -12.57 -11.66 7.68
C LEU A 155 -12.10 -11.16 6.31
N GLU A 156 -11.96 -9.84 6.13
CA GLU A 156 -11.41 -9.22 4.90
C GLU A 156 -9.95 -9.64 4.67
N HIS A 157 -9.16 -9.80 5.73
CA HIS A 157 -7.79 -10.32 5.63
C HIS A 157 -7.73 -11.78 5.15
N VAL A 158 -8.60 -12.65 5.68
CA VAL A 158 -8.69 -14.04 5.24
C VAL A 158 -9.19 -14.12 3.80
N GLN A 159 -10.16 -13.28 3.42
CA GLN A 159 -10.63 -13.15 2.04
C GLN A 159 -9.48 -12.79 1.08
N HIS A 160 -8.62 -11.83 1.46
CA HIS A 160 -7.44 -11.47 0.66
C HIS A 160 -6.47 -12.64 0.48
N SER A 161 -6.28 -13.44 1.53
CA SER A 161 -5.43 -14.65 1.48
C SER A 161 -5.95 -15.70 0.50
N VAL A 162 -7.28 -15.89 0.41
CA VAL A 162 -7.91 -16.76 -0.60
C VAL A 162 -7.62 -16.28 -2.01
N VAL A 163 -7.77 -14.98 -2.26
CA VAL A 163 -7.50 -14.39 -3.58
C VAL A 163 -6.05 -14.63 -4.01
N ILE A 164 -5.09 -14.45 -3.10
CA ILE A 164 -3.68 -14.74 -3.36
C ILE A 164 -3.48 -16.23 -3.69
N ALA A 165 -4.06 -17.14 -2.90
CA ALA A 165 -3.89 -18.57 -3.10
C ALA A 165 -4.47 -19.02 -4.47
N VAL A 166 -5.69 -18.57 -4.81
CA VAL A 166 -6.34 -18.90 -6.09
C VAL A 166 -5.55 -18.32 -7.27
N ARG A 167 -5.08 -17.07 -7.19
CA ARG A 167 -4.24 -16.47 -8.24
C ARG A 167 -2.92 -17.21 -8.44
N LYS A 168 -2.28 -17.64 -7.35
CA LYS A 168 -1.06 -18.47 -7.42
C LYS A 168 -1.34 -19.82 -8.10
N PHE A 169 -2.50 -20.41 -7.84
CA PHE A 169 -2.91 -21.63 -8.53
C PHE A 169 -3.15 -21.40 -10.02
N GLU A 170 -3.88 -20.34 -10.38
CA GLU A 170 -4.15 -19.93 -11.77
C GLU A 170 -2.87 -19.71 -12.59
N PHE A 171 -1.80 -19.21 -11.96
CA PHE A 171 -0.52 -18.95 -12.61
C PHE A 171 0.10 -20.21 -13.25
N TRP A 172 -0.20 -21.40 -12.73
CA TRP A 172 0.30 -22.67 -13.28
C TRP A 172 -0.28 -23.03 -14.65
N LYS A 173 -1.37 -22.38 -15.09
CA LYS A 173 -2.05 -22.68 -16.35
C LYS A 173 -1.10 -22.70 -17.55
N MET A 174 -0.29 -21.66 -17.70
CA MET A 174 0.65 -21.56 -18.83
C MET A 174 1.79 -22.57 -18.69
N THR A 175 2.33 -22.75 -17.49
CA THR A 175 3.42 -23.71 -17.24
C THR A 175 3.01 -25.14 -17.56
N VAL A 176 1.81 -25.58 -17.14
CA VAL A 176 1.27 -26.90 -17.46
C VAL A 176 1.01 -27.04 -18.97
N GLN A 177 0.45 -26.01 -19.60
CA GLN A 177 0.19 -26.02 -21.04
C GLN A 177 1.49 -26.12 -21.86
N PHE A 178 2.54 -25.39 -21.49
CA PHE A 178 3.82 -25.46 -22.18
C PHE A 178 4.49 -26.82 -22.01
N ALA A 179 4.51 -27.36 -20.79
CA ALA A 179 5.06 -28.69 -20.54
C ALA A 179 4.34 -29.78 -21.36
N LYS A 180 3.01 -29.67 -21.52
CA LYS A 180 2.25 -30.55 -22.41
C LYS A 180 2.69 -30.41 -23.86
N ASN A 181 2.71 -29.18 -24.38
CA ASN A 181 3.08 -28.93 -25.78
C ASN A 181 4.50 -29.44 -26.08
N ASP A 182 5.43 -29.26 -25.13
CA ASP A 182 6.81 -29.74 -25.24
C ASP A 182 6.88 -31.27 -25.25
N ALA A 183 6.16 -31.94 -24.34
CA ALA A 183 6.10 -33.41 -24.31
C ALA A 183 5.49 -33.98 -25.60
N GLN A 184 4.44 -33.34 -26.14
CA GLN A 184 3.77 -33.79 -27.35
C GLN A 184 4.63 -33.57 -28.61
N ARG A 185 5.34 -32.43 -28.68
CA ARG A 185 6.33 -32.16 -29.72
C ARG A 185 7.46 -33.19 -29.69
N ASN A 186 8.02 -33.45 -28.51
CA ASN A 186 9.10 -34.43 -28.37
C ASN A 186 8.65 -35.85 -28.71
N LEU A 187 7.43 -36.26 -28.33
CA LEU A 187 6.84 -37.54 -28.76
C LEU A 187 6.72 -37.64 -30.28
N THR A 188 6.32 -36.55 -30.96
CA THR A 188 6.16 -36.51 -32.42
C THR A 188 7.49 -36.72 -33.15
N TYR A 189 8.58 -36.15 -32.61
CA TYR A 189 9.91 -36.21 -33.23
C TYR A 189 10.84 -37.28 -32.63
N ALA A 190 10.37 -38.06 -31.65
CA ALA A 190 11.16 -39.11 -31.00
C ALA A 190 11.45 -40.25 -31.99
N ARG A 191 12.74 -40.44 -32.30
CA ARG A 191 13.21 -41.57 -33.14
C ARG A 191 13.53 -42.84 -32.32
N THR A 192 13.74 -42.68 -31.01
CA THR A 192 14.01 -43.72 -30.01
C THR A 192 13.19 -43.41 -28.76
N GLU A 193 13.04 -44.36 -27.83
CA GLU A 193 12.38 -44.13 -26.53
C GLU A 193 10.88 -43.76 -26.62
N GLN A 194 10.21 -44.12 -27.72
CA GLN A 194 8.83 -43.71 -28.02
C GLN A 194 7.82 -44.09 -26.93
N ALA A 195 7.95 -45.28 -26.34
CA ALA A 195 7.09 -45.72 -25.24
C ALA A 195 7.24 -44.84 -23.98
N GLN A 196 8.44 -44.37 -23.68
CA GLN A 196 8.71 -43.51 -22.53
C GLN A 196 8.19 -42.08 -22.78
N TRP A 197 8.40 -41.53 -23.99
CA TRP A 197 7.77 -40.28 -24.40
C TRP A 197 6.24 -40.35 -24.39
N GLN A 198 5.67 -41.49 -24.77
CA GLN A 198 4.23 -41.71 -24.73
C GLN A 198 3.71 -41.76 -23.28
N SER A 199 4.45 -42.40 -22.37
CA SER A 199 4.13 -42.38 -20.93
C SER A 199 4.19 -40.96 -20.36
N LEU A 200 5.22 -40.17 -20.70
CA LEU A 200 5.33 -38.78 -20.27
C LEU A 200 4.16 -37.93 -20.78
N ALA A 201 3.79 -38.10 -22.06
CA ALA A 201 2.65 -37.40 -22.66
C ALA A 201 1.32 -37.77 -21.95
N GLN A 202 1.13 -39.03 -21.58
CA GLN A 202 -0.03 -39.45 -20.79
C GLN A 202 -0.04 -38.80 -19.40
N GLN A 203 1.11 -38.76 -18.70
CA GLN A 203 1.22 -38.14 -17.38
C GLN A 203 0.88 -36.65 -17.40
N ILE A 204 1.43 -35.89 -18.35
CA ILE A 204 1.17 -34.45 -18.44
C ILE A 204 -0.26 -34.13 -18.90
N ASN A 205 -0.87 -34.99 -19.74
CA ASN A 205 -2.28 -34.86 -20.10
C ASN A 205 -3.18 -35.07 -18.88
N ALA A 206 -2.94 -36.13 -18.10
CA ALA A 206 -3.70 -36.38 -16.87
C ALA A 206 -3.52 -35.24 -15.85
N LEU A 207 -2.30 -34.69 -15.73
CA LEU A 207 -2.04 -33.52 -14.90
C LEU A 207 -2.84 -32.29 -15.38
N GLN A 208 -2.88 -32.03 -16.69
CA GLN A 208 -3.66 -30.93 -17.26
C GLN A 208 -5.16 -31.09 -17.00
N ASP A 209 -5.70 -32.29 -17.21
CA ASP A 209 -7.13 -32.57 -17.01
C ASP A 209 -7.51 -32.35 -15.54
N ARG A 210 -6.70 -32.88 -14.61
CA ARG A 210 -6.86 -32.64 -13.17
C ARG A 210 -6.78 -31.14 -12.85
N TYR A 211 -5.73 -30.47 -13.31
CA TYR A 211 -5.51 -29.04 -13.05
C TYR A 211 -6.70 -28.20 -13.54
N THR A 212 -7.19 -28.46 -14.74
CA THR A 212 -8.32 -27.72 -15.33
C THR A 212 -9.60 -27.97 -14.54
N GLY A 213 -9.86 -29.22 -14.14
CA GLY A 213 -11.00 -29.56 -13.28
C GLY A 213 -10.93 -28.87 -11.91
N GLN A 214 -9.75 -28.90 -11.27
CA GLN A 214 -9.53 -28.24 -9.98
C GLN A 214 -9.65 -26.72 -10.08
N LEU A 215 -9.12 -26.11 -11.14
CA LEU A 215 -9.24 -24.68 -11.36
C LEU A 215 -10.71 -24.24 -11.48
N ALA A 216 -11.52 -25.01 -12.21
CA ALA A 216 -12.96 -24.74 -12.33
C ALA A 216 -13.67 -24.90 -10.97
N ALA A 217 -13.35 -25.96 -10.22
CA ALA A 217 -13.91 -26.20 -8.89
C ALA A 217 -13.55 -25.08 -7.89
N PHE A 218 -12.28 -24.66 -7.85
CA PHE A 218 -11.82 -23.56 -7.02
C PHE A 218 -12.45 -22.23 -7.40
N SER A 219 -12.59 -21.94 -8.70
CA SER A 219 -13.25 -20.73 -9.19
C SER A 219 -14.71 -20.67 -8.75
N GLN A 220 -15.44 -21.78 -8.88
CA GLN A 220 -16.84 -21.88 -8.45
C GLN A 220 -16.97 -21.72 -6.92
N ARG A 221 -16.12 -22.41 -6.15
CA ARG A 221 -16.12 -22.34 -4.68
C ARG A 221 -15.75 -20.94 -4.18
N HIS A 222 -14.75 -20.30 -4.79
CA HIS A 222 -14.35 -18.93 -4.45
C HIS A 222 -15.51 -17.96 -4.66
N ARG A 223 -16.21 -18.04 -5.80
CA ARG A 223 -17.39 -17.21 -6.07
C ARG A 223 -18.50 -17.44 -5.04
N SER A 224 -18.85 -18.70 -4.76
CA SER A 224 -19.89 -19.02 -3.77
C SER A 224 -19.57 -18.47 -2.37
N LEU A 225 -18.33 -18.67 -1.89
CA LEU A 225 -17.91 -18.15 -0.58
C LEU A 225 -17.83 -16.61 -0.58
N HIS A 226 -17.45 -16.01 -1.71
CA HIS A 226 -17.43 -14.56 -1.85
C HIS A 226 -18.83 -13.96 -1.77
N ASP A 227 -19.81 -14.50 -2.48
CA ASP A 227 -21.19 -14.00 -2.45
C ASP A 227 -21.78 -14.10 -1.03
N GLU A 228 -21.47 -15.19 -0.32
CA GLU A 228 -21.85 -15.39 1.08
C GLU A 228 -21.19 -14.37 2.00
N VAL A 229 -19.88 -14.14 1.86
CA VAL A 229 -19.16 -13.18 2.70
C VAL A 229 -19.62 -11.75 2.44
N GLU A 230 -19.90 -11.40 1.18
CA GLU A 230 -20.29 -10.05 0.80
C GLU A 230 -21.60 -9.67 1.48
N ALA A 231 -22.58 -10.57 1.46
CA ALA A 231 -23.86 -10.37 2.14
C ALA A 231 -23.69 -10.22 3.67
N LEU A 232 -22.75 -10.97 4.28
CA LEU A 232 -22.47 -10.87 5.72
C LEU A 232 -21.74 -9.57 6.08
N LEU A 233 -20.75 -9.17 5.28
CA LEU A 233 -19.97 -7.95 5.50
C LEU A 233 -20.84 -6.69 5.34
N ILE A 234 -21.77 -6.66 4.38
CA ILE A 234 -22.76 -5.59 4.26
C ILE A 234 -23.60 -5.48 5.53
N LYS A 235 -24.13 -6.60 6.04
CA LYS A 235 -24.91 -6.61 7.30
C LYS A 235 -24.08 -6.15 8.49
N ALA A 236 -22.84 -6.62 8.60
CA ALA A 236 -21.92 -6.23 9.67
C ALA A 236 -21.60 -4.73 9.62
N GLN A 237 -21.37 -4.19 8.42
CA GLN A 237 -21.13 -2.77 8.19
C GLN A 237 -22.36 -1.93 8.56
N ASP A 238 -23.57 -2.35 8.18
CA ASP A 238 -24.81 -1.67 8.56
C ASP A 238 -25.01 -1.63 10.09
N GLN A 239 -24.74 -2.74 10.78
CA GLN A 239 -24.78 -2.77 12.24
C GLN A 239 -23.71 -1.86 12.85
N LEU A 240 -22.50 -1.85 12.28
CA LEU A 240 -21.41 -0.99 12.73
C LEU A 240 -21.78 0.49 12.58
N ILE A 241 -22.32 0.90 11.43
CA ILE A 241 -22.80 2.27 11.20
C ILE A 241 -23.87 2.66 12.22
N ARG A 242 -24.84 1.77 12.49
CA ARG A 242 -25.87 2.01 13.51
C ARG A 242 -25.29 2.14 14.92
N SER A 243 -24.38 1.23 15.30
CA SER A 243 -23.74 1.25 16.62
C SER A 243 -22.94 2.53 16.84
N ARG A 244 -22.22 3.02 15.82
CA ARG A 244 -21.51 4.30 15.84
C ARG A 244 -22.46 5.48 15.99
N ARG A 245 -23.59 5.48 15.27
CA ARG A 245 -24.61 6.54 15.40
C ARG A 245 -25.22 6.57 16.79
N LEU A 246 -25.51 5.41 17.39
CA LEU A 246 -26.01 5.31 18.76
C LEU A 246 -24.98 5.78 19.78
N ALA A 247 -23.73 5.33 19.66
CA ALA A 247 -22.63 5.80 20.51
C ALA A 247 -22.46 7.33 20.41
N ARG A 248 -22.62 7.91 19.21
CA ARG A 248 -22.53 9.36 18.99
C ARG A 248 -23.68 10.14 19.63
N ALA A 249 -24.85 9.52 19.85
CA ALA A 249 -26.01 10.17 20.44
C ALA A 249 -25.93 10.24 21.98
N GLU A 250 -24.97 9.55 22.61
CA GLU A 250 -24.79 9.59 24.06
C GLU A 250 -24.15 10.93 24.52
N PRO A 251 -24.76 11.64 25.49
CA PRO A 251 -24.21 12.88 26.01
C PRO A 251 -22.83 12.68 26.64
N GLY A 252 -21.84 13.46 26.19
CA GLY A 252 -20.49 13.49 26.79
C GLY A 252 -19.46 12.55 26.17
N GLN A 253 -19.77 11.88 25.05
CA GLN A 253 -18.77 11.10 24.32
C GLN A 253 -17.72 12.03 23.67
N PRO A 254 -16.42 11.70 23.77
CA PRO A 254 -15.37 12.49 23.15
C PRO A 254 -15.54 12.48 21.63
N GLY A 255 -15.21 13.62 21.01
CA GLY A 255 -15.17 13.75 19.55
C GLY A 255 -14.21 12.75 18.90
N TYR A 256 -14.20 12.73 17.57
CA TYR A 256 -13.29 11.88 16.81
C TYR A 256 -11.84 12.18 17.14
N MET A 257 -11.01 11.15 17.33
CA MET A 257 -9.58 11.32 17.55
C MET A 257 -8.80 10.75 16.38
N ILE A 258 -8.06 11.62 15.71
CA ILE A 258 -7.14 11.29 14.64
C ILE A 258 -5.73 11.41 15.20
N THR A 259 -4.89 10.40 15.00
CA THR A 259 -3.48 10.45 15.42
C THR A 259 -2.59 10.53 14.19
N ALA A 260 -1.65 11.47 14.20
CA ALA A 260 -0.67 11.70 13.14
C ALA A 260 0.76 11.80 13.70
N SER A 261 1.76 11.65 12.84
CA SER A 261 3.17 11.66 13.22
C SER A 261 3.85 12.98 12.88
N LEU A 262 4.48 13.63 13.86
CA LEU A 262 5.28 14.85 13.64
C LEU A 262 6.57 14.61 12.87
N ALA A 263 7.03 13.36 12.76
CA ALA A 263 8.29 13.04 12.08
C ALA A 263 8.29 13.51 10.62
N PHE A 264 7.11 13.50 10.00
CA PHE A 264 6.92 13.75 8.58
C PHE A 264 5.85 14.80 8.28
N ALA A 265 4.96 15.13 9.23
CA ALA A 265 3.84 16.05 8.98
C ALA A 265 4.25 17.41 8.40
N HIS A 266 5.41 17.95 8.81
CA HIS A 266 5.95 19.23 8.31
C HIS A 266 6.80 19.08 7.03
N LYS A 267 7.04 17.86 6.54
CA LYS A 267 7.90 17.59 5.37
C LYS A 267 7.13 17.10 4.17
N ARG A 268 6.02 16.38 4.39
CA ARG A 268 5.27 15.69 3.35
C ARG A 268 3.78 15.69 3.68
N PRO A 269 2.92 15.68 2.65
CA PRO A 269 1.49 15.48 2.85
C PRO A 269 1.18 14.08 3.42
N GLU A 270 0.17 13.99 4.29
CA GLU A 270 -0.28 12.73 4.88
C GLU A 270 -1.79 12.66 5.00
N VAL A 271 -2.40 11.53 4.63
CA VAL A 271 -3.81 11.27 4.85
C VAL A 271 -4.05 10.96 6.33
N LEU A 272 -4.97 11.70 6.92
CA LEU A 272 -5.41 11.60 8.30
C LEU A 272 -6.59 10.62 8.38
N LEU A 273 -6.47 9.55 9.16
CA LEU A 273 -7.56 8.61 9.40
C LEU A 273 -7.88 8.52 10.88
N GLU A 274 -9.16 8.29 11.19
CA GLU A 274 -9.58 7.92 12.54
C GLU A 274 -9.05 6.53 12.92
N GLY A 275 -8.55 6.37 14.14
CA GLY A 275 -8.08 5.07 14.64
C GLY A 275 -6.64 4.69 14.24
N GLY A 276 -5.86 5.62 13.71
CA GLY A 276 -4.41 5.44 13.51
C GLY A 276 -3.89 5.99 12.18
N PRO A 277 -2.59 5.79 11.89
CA PRO A 277 -1.97 6.29 10.67
C PRO A 277 -2.59 5.69 9.42
N SER A 278 -2.65 6.45 8.33
CA SER A 278 -3.17 5.98 7.02
C SER A 278 -2.34 4.83 6.44
N GLY A 279 -1.06 4.79 6.78
CA GLY A 279 -0.11 3.80 6.26
C GLY A 279 0.27 4.07 4.80
N LEU A 280 0.18 5.33 4.34
CA LEU A 280 0.72 5.72 3.04
C LEU A 280 2.22 5.39 2.96
N GLN A 281 2.64 4.79 1.86
CA GLN A 281 4.04 4.54 1.59
C GLN A 281 4.77 5.86 1.31
N LEU A 282 6.08 5.89 1.58
CA LEU A 282 6.91 7.05 1.26
C LEU A 282 6.81 7.45 -0.22
N SER A 283 6.76 6.48 -1.14
CA SER A 283 6.56 6.75 -2.57
C SER A 283 5.23 7.46 -2.83
N GLN A 284 4.14 7.01 -2.20
CA GLN A 284 2.81 7.62 -2.36
C GLN A 284 2.77 9.04 -1.77
N GLN A 285 3.49 9.30 -0.68
CA GLN A 285 3.62 10.65 -0.12
C GLN A 285 4.41 11.58 -1.05
N ILE A 286 5.46 11.06 -1.71
CA ILE A 286 6.24 11.80 -2.71
C ILE A 286 5.38 12.12 -3.93
N ASP A 287 4.63 11.13 -4.45
CA ASP A 287 3.75 11.31 -5.60
C ASP A 287 2.65 12.34 -5.30
N LEU A 288 2.07 12.30 -4.10
CA LEU A 288 1.10 13.30 -3.65
C LEU A 288 1.72 14.69 -3.57
N GLN A 289 2.90 14.83 -2.97
CA GLN A 289 3.58 16.13 -2.89
C GLN A 289 3.86 16.69 -4.29
N ALA A 290 4.32 15.85 -5.22
CA ALA A 290 4.57 16.26 -6.60
C ALA A 290 3.27 16.70 -7.30
N ALA A 291 2.17 15.98 -7.11
CA ALA A 291 0.85 16.34 -7.64
C ALA A 291 0.38 17.70 -7.10
N ILE A 292 0.49 17.93 -5.79
CA ILE A 292 0.13 19.22 -5.16
C ILE A 292 0.96 20.35 -5.75
N ARG A 293 2.28 20.20 -5.83
CA ARG A 293 3.18 21.22 -6.41
C ARG A 293 2.87 21.51 -7.87
N SER A 294 2.59 20.49 -8.67
CA SER A 294 2.21 20.65 -10.07
C SER A 294 0.94 21.49 -10.21
N VAL A 295 -0.07 21.22 -9.37
CA VAL A 295 -1.35 21.94 -9.41
C VAL A 295 -1.21 23.37 -8.92
N VAL A 296 -0.47 23.59 -7.83
CA VAL A 296 -0.18 24.92 -7.29
C VAL A 296 0.55 25.76 -8.34
N ALA A 297 1.54 25.19 -9.04
CA ALA A 297 2.25 25.88 -10.13
C ALA A 297 1.30 26.26 -11.29
N GLU A 298 0.48 25.31 -11.75
CA GLU A 298 -0.48 25.53 -12.84
C GLU A 298 -1.50 26.62 -12.49
N PHE A 299 -2.13 26.55 -11.30
CA PHE A 299 -3.09 27.57 -10.89
C PHE A 299 -2.44 28.92 -10.58
N THR A 300 -1.20 28.94 -10.05
CA THR A 300 -0.45 30.20 -9.88
C THR A 300 -0.23 30.85 -11.25
N TRP A 301 0.23 30.08 -12.24
CA TRP A 301 0.45 30.58 -13.59
C TRP A 301 -0.84 31.17 -14.18
N ARG A 302 -1.97 30.43 -14.11
CA ARG A 302 -3.28 30.90 -14.58
C ARG A 302 -3.77 32.17 -13.86
N ASN A 303 -3.62 32.22 -12.53
CA ASN A 303 -4.00 33.40 -11.76
C ASN A 303 -3.18 34.64 -12.15
N THR A 304 -1.94 34.46 -12.57
CA THR A 304 -1.05 35.56 -13.00
C THR A 304 -1.11 35.88 -14.50
N SER A 305 -1.61 34.96 -15.34
CA SER A 305 -1.67 35.16 -16.81
C SER A 305 -2.80 36.08 -17.25
N GLY A 306 -3.78 36.35 -16.37
CA GLY A 306 -4.89 37.28 -16.63
C GLY A 306 -5.97 36.70 -17.55
N GLU A 307 -6.01 35.38 -17.75
CA GLU A 307 -7.12 34.72 -18.45
C GLU A 307 -8.35 34.61 -17.51
N PRO A 308 -9.44 35.34 -17.77
CA PRO A 308 -10.64 35.21 -16.95
C PRO A 308 -11.28 33.84 -17.20
N SER A 309 -11.55 33.11 -16.13
CA SER A 309 -12.40 31.92 -16.15
C SER A 309 -13.59 32.16 -15.22
N ASP A 310 -14.79 32.19 -15.79
CA ASP A 310 -16.03 32.24 -15.02
C ASP A 310 -16.33 30.87 -14.35
N GLU A 311 -15.63 29.81 -14.76
CA GLU A 311 -15.78 28.47 -14.21
C GLU A 311 -14.86 28.25 -13.01
N THR A 312 -15.43 27.71 -11.92
CA THR A 312 -14.63 27.28 -10.78
C THR A 312 -13.88 26.01 -11.16
N LEU A 313 -12.56 26.10 -11.30
CA LEU A 313 -11.70 24.98 -11.68
C LEU A 313 -11.23 24.19 -10.45
N CYS A 314 -10.90 22.93 -10.65
CA CYS A 314 -10.24 22.08 -9.67
C CYS A 314 -9.30 21.09 -10.36
N ALA A 315 -8.39 20.49 -9.59
CA ALA A 315 -7.54 19.41 -10.08
C ALA A 315 -7.39 18.31 -9.02
N ALA A 316 -7.57 17.06 -9.42
CA ALA A 316 -7.52 15.90 -8.53
C ALA A 316 -6.06 15.51 -8.21
N VAL A 317 -5.64 15.69 -6.95
CA VAL A 317 -4.28 15.38 -6.50
C VAL A 317 -4.13 13.98 -5.94
N MET A 318 -5.22 13.38 -5.48
CA MET A 318 -5.22 12.00 -4.98
C MET A 318 -6.58 11.34 -5.16
N GLN A 319 -6.56 10.06 -5.51
CA GLN A 319 -7.71 9.16 -5.44
C GLN A 319 -7.33 7.90 -4.65
N PHE A 320 -8.26 7.36 -3.88
CA PHE A 320 -8.07 6.10 -3.16
C PHE A 320 -9.41 5.45 -2.78
N GLU A 321 -9.35 4.20 -2.33
CA GLU A 321 -10.46 3.47 -1.73
C GLU A 321 -10.06 3.00 -0.32
N PHE A 322 -11.02 2.92 0.59
CA PHE A 322 -10.76 2.33 1.89
C PHE A 322 -10.61 0.81 1.78
N SER A 323 -9.52 0.29 2.34
CA SER A 323 -9.23 -1.16 2.30
C SER A 323 -10.12 -1.97 3.23
N SER A 324 -10.88 -1.34 4.13
CA SER A 324 -11.76 -2.06 5.05
C SER A 324 -13.12 -1.37 5.18
N ARG A 325 -14.19 -2.16 5.17
CA ARG A 325 -15.55 -1.67 5.44
C ARG A 325 -15.76 -1.21 6.87
N ALA A 326 -14.87 -1.65 7.77
CA ALA A 326 -14.85 -1.19 9.14
C ALA A 326 -14.38 0.26 9.25
N ASP A 327 -13.89 0.89 8.19
CA ASP A 327 -13.40 2.26 8.26
C ASP A 327 -14.55 3.27 8.28
N THR A 328 -14.35 4.39 8.98
CA THR A 328 -15.43 5.39 9.21
C THR A 328 -15.75 6.22 7.98
N GLN A 329 -14.96 6.09 6.90
CA GLN A 329 -15.01 6.94 5.71
C GLN A 329 -14.77 8.42 6.01
N VAL A 330 -14.44 8.76 7.27
CA VAL A 330 -13.98 10.08 7.69
C VAL A 330 -12.48 10.07 7.53
N TYR A 331 -11.99 10.97 6.69
CA TYR A 331 -10.57 11.16 6.46
C TYR A 331 -10.25 12.64 6.41
N GLY A 332 -8.98 12.96 6.48
CA GLY A 332 -8.46 14.28 6.19
C GLY A 332 -7.17 14.19 5.42
N LEU A 333 -6.64 15.34 5.07
CA LEU A 333 -5.27 15.44 4.57
C LEU A 333 -4.59 16.59 5.32
N CYS A 334 -3.36 16.30 5.73
CA CYS A 334 -2.43 17.23 6.33
C CYS A 334 -1.38 17.57 5.27
N VAL A 335 -1.13 18.84 5.04
CA VAL A 335 -0.15 19.34 4.06
C VAL A 335 0.72 20.39 4.73
N PRO A 336 2.05 20.35 4.59
CA PRO A 336 2.91 21.47 5.01
C PRO A 336 2.44 22.76 4.33
N LEU A 337 2.19 23.82 5.10
CA LEU A 337 1.58 25.04 4.54
C LEU A 337 2.43 25.68 3.43
N VAL A 338 3.75 25.51 3.50
CA VAL A 338 4.72 25.97 2.49
C VAL A 338 4.46 25.42 1.08
N GLU A 339 3.75 24.28 0.96
CA GLU A 339 3.37 23.71 -0.34
C GLU A 339 2.26 24.49 -1.03
N LEU A 340 1.51 25.31 -0.29
CA LEU A 340 0.37 26.10 -0.79
C LEU A 340 0.69 27.59 -0.85
N THR A 341 1.50 28.10 0.08
CA THR A 341 1.87 29.52 0.15
C THR A 341 3.23 29.69 0.83
N PRO A 342 4.04 30.69 0.43
CA PRO A 342 5.23 31.07 1.18
C PRO A 342 4.90 31.40 2.64
N LEU A 343 5.82 31.08 3.56
CA LEU A 343 5.62 31.29 5.00
C LEU A 343 6.15 32.66 5.46
N GLU A 344 7.02 33.31 4.68
CA GLU A 344 7.62 34.59 5.06
C GLU A 344 6.60 35.74 5.05
N GLY A 345 6.81 36.72 5.93
CA GLY A 345 6.02 37.96 5.95
C GLY A 345 4.72 37.90 6.74
N GLN A 346 4.38 36.76 7.36
CA GLN A 346 3.24 36.65 8.28
C GLN A 346 3.69 36.19 9.68
N ASP A 347 3.11 36.82 10.70
CA ASP A 347 3.24 36.36 12.09
C ASP A 347 2.15 35.31 12.37
N TRP A 348 2.45 34.07 11.99
CA TRP A 348 1.54 32.93 12.11
C TRP A 348 1.08 32.68 13.55
N LEU A 349 1.97 32.85 14.53
CA LEU A 349 1.65 32.64 15.93
C LEU A 349 0.66 33.71 16.42
N SER A 350 0.88 34.99 16.11
CA SER A 350 -0.08 36.05 16.44
C SER A 350 -1.43 35.85 15.77
N LEU A 351 -1.46 35.39 14.52
CA LEU A 351 -2.70 35.10 13.79
C LEU A 351 -3.47 33.94 14.46
N ALA A 352 -2.75 32.88 14.85
CA ALA A 352 -3.31 31.72 15.54
C ALA A 352 -3.88 32.08 16.93
N MET A 353 -3.14 32.89 17.71
CA MET A 353 -3.56 33.33 19.05
C MET A 353 -4.78 34.26 19.03
N LYS A 354 -4.98 34.99 17.91
CA LYS A 354 -6.17 35.83 17.68
C LYS A 354 -7.32 35.08 17.01
N GLU A 355 -7.17 33.78 16.77
CA GLU A 355 -8.13 32.95 16.04
C GLU A 355 -8.55 33.56 14.68
N SER A 356 -7.58 34.18 14.00
CA SER A 356 -7.84 34.96 12.77
C SER A 356 -8.22 34.09 11.57
N GLU A 357 -8.69 34.75 10.51
CA GLU A 357 -8.88 34.17 9.19
C GLU A 357 -7.98 34.90 8.19
N ILE A 358 -7.34 34.15 7.29
CA ILE A 358 -6.52 34.72 6.21
C ILE A 358 -6.99 34.24 4.85
N ASP A 359 -6.74 35.03 3.82
CA ASP A 359 -7.00 34.62 2.44
C ASP A 359 -5.85 33.72 1.95
N LEU A 360 -6.17 32.48 1.59
CA LEU A 360 -5.26 31.61 0.86
C LEU A 360 -5.56 31.66 -0.65
N PRO A 361 -4.54 31.46 -1.51
CA PRO A 361 -4.72 31.38 -2.96
C PRO A 361 -5.28 30.04 -3.43
N PHE A 362 -5.22 29.00 -2.58
CA PHE A 362 -5.71 27.66 -2.89
C PHE A 362 -6.41 27.06 -1.67
N ARG A 363 -7.41 26.23 -1.94
CA ARG A 363 -8.06 25.37 -0.93
C ARG A 363 -8.13 23.94 -1.41
N ILE A 364 -8.13 23.02 -0.46
CA ILE A 364 -8.21 21.59 -0.73
C ILE A 364 -9.59 21.09 -0.29
N GLY A 365 -10.26 20.40 -1.21
CA GLY A 365 -11.56 19.78 -0.97
C GLY A 365 -11.51 18.27 -1.16
N THR A 366 -12.59 17.63 -0.73
CA THR A 366 -12.81 16.19 -0.87
C THR A 366 -14.12 15.92 -1.59
N THR A 367 -14.14 14.90 -2.43
CA THR A 367 -15.37 14.42 -3.07
C THR A 367 -15.30 12.91 -3.29
N THR A 368 -16.38 12.33 -3.81
CA THR A 368 -16.41 10.93 -4.24
C THR A 368 -16.61 10.89 -5.74
N VAL A 369 -15.79 10.11 -6.44
CA VAL A 369 -15.85 9.95 -7.90
C VAL A 369 -16.15 8.50 -8.29
N PRO A 370 -16.84 8.25 -9.41
CA PRO A 370 -17.03 6.89 -9.90
C PRO A 370 -15.69 6.27 -10.31
N ALA A 371 -15.47 5.02 -9.93
CA ALA A 371 -14.34 4.23 -10.41
C ALA A 371 -14.61 3.73 -11.84
N ARG A 372 -13.55 3.48 -12.61
CA ARG A 372 -13.68 2.94 -13.97
C ARG A 372 -14.19 1.49 -13.91
N PRO A 373 -15.33 1.16 -14.53
CA PRO A 373 -15.89 -0.19 -14.49
C PRO A 373 -14.91 -1.25 -14.99
N GLY A 374 -14.83 -2.38 -14.30
CA GLY A 374 -13.99 -3.52 -14.63
C GLY A 374 -12.49 -3.33 -14.39
N THR A 375 -12.06 -2.25 -13.72
CA THR A 375 -10.62 -1.96 -13.53
C THR A 375 -10.11 -2.22 -12.11
N MET A 376 -10.97 -2.12 -11.09
CA MET A 376 -10.57 -2.17 -9.69
C MET A 376 -11.44 -3.16 -8.90
N PHE A 377 -10.79 -4.10 -8.21
CA PHE A 377 -11.47 -5.16 -7.47
C PHE A 377 -10.85 -5.40 -6.11
N GLN A 378 -11.69 -5.44 -5.07
CA GLN A 378 -11.32 -5.92 -3.76
C GLN A 378 -11.84 -7.35 -3.56
N GLY A 379 -10.93 -8.31 -3.71
CA GLY A 379 -11.34 -9.70 -3.91
C GLY A 379 -12.06 -9.88 -5.24
N LEU A 380 -13.32 -10.30 -5.21
CA LEU A 380 -14.18 -10.34 -6.41
C LEU A 380 -15.19 -9.17 -6.44
N ARG A 381 -15.22 -8.31 -5.41
CA ARG A 381 -16.07 -7.12 -5.37
C ARG A 381 -15.47 -6.05 -6.25
N GLU A 382 -16.24 -5.55 -7.20
CA GLU A 382 -15.87 -4.37 -7.97
C GLU A 382 -15.94 -3.11 -7.10
N VAL A 383 -14.87 -2.32 -7.14
CA VAL A 383 -14.85 -0.99 -6.52
C VAL A 383 -15.59 -0.04 -7.46
N LYS A 384 -16.67 0.58 -6.97
CA LYS A 384 -17.55 1.44 -7.77
C LYS A 384 -17.24 2.93 -7.64
N THR A 385 -16.62 3.33 -6.54
CA THR A 385 -16.36 4.72 -6.19
C THR A 385 -14.99 4.84 -5.55
N LEU A 386 -14.37 6.02 -5.67
CA LEU A 386 -13.12 6.38 -5.03
C LEU A 386 -13.32 7.69 -4.25
N ALA A 387 -12.68 7.78 -3.09
CA ALA A 387 -12.46 9.05 -2.43
C ALA A 387 -11.45 9.87 -3.26
N GLN A 388 -11.75 11.14 -3.50
CA GLN A 388 -10.89 12.06 -4.26
C GLN A 388 -10.58 13.29 -3.43
N VAL A 389 -9.30 13.65 -3.38
CA VAL A 389 -8.81 14.94 -2.89
C VAL A 389 -8.48 15.82 -4.09
N TYR A 390 -8.98 17.05 -4.09
CA TYR A 390 -8.74 18.03 -5.16
C TYR A 390 -8.29 19.37 -4.59
N ILE A 391 -7.56 20.14 -5.39
CA ILE A 391 -7.21 21.54 -5.10
C ILE A 391 -8.01 22.45 -6.02
N THR A 392 -8.45 23.59 -5.50
CA THR A 392 -9.15 24.64 -6.25
C THR A 392 -8.55 26.01 -5.93
N PRO A 393 -8.38 26.91 -6.91
CA PRO A 393 -7.89 28.26 -6.67
C PRO A 393 -8.94 29.16 -6.03
N THR A 394 -8.48 30.13 -5.25
CA THR A 394 -9.31 31.10 -4.53
C THR A 394 -8.81 32.53 -4.69
N PRO A 395 -9.71 33.53 -4.70
CA PRO A 395 -11.17 33.39 -4.65
C PRO A 395 -11.76 32.90 -5.98
N SER A 396 -12.83 32.11 -5.92
CA SER A 396 -13.64 31.73 -7.08
C SER A 396 -15.13 31.85 -6.75
N ALA A 397 -16.01 31.79 -7.76
CA ALA A 397 -17.43 32.13 -7.63
C ALA A 397 -18.14 31.45 -6.43
N ASN A 398 -17.73 30.22 -6.09
CA ASN A 398 -18.33 29.44 -4.99
C ASN A 398 -17.34 29.00 -3.91
N VAL A 399 -16.07 29.44 -3.97
CA VAL A 399 -15.03 29.04 -3.00
C VAL A 399 -14.44 30.28 -2.33
N PRO A 400 -14.72 30.51 -1.03
CA PRO A 400 -14.15 31.65 -0.32
C PRO A 400 -12.65 31.43 -0.08
N ALA A 401 -11.86 32.51 -0.13
CA ALA A 401 -10.42 32.46 0.12
C ALA A 401 -10.08 32.33 1.62
N LYS A 402 -10.99 32.74 2.51
CA LYS A 402 -10.76 32.76 3.95
C LYS A 402 -10.61 31.37 4.56
N VAL A 403 -9.49 31.16 5.24
CA VAL A 403 -9.16 29.95 6.02
C VAL A 403 -8.79 30.34 7.45
N ARG A 404 -9.29 29.57 8.42
CA ARG A 404 -9.12 29.82 9.85
C ARG A 404 -7.73 29.42 10.32
N VAL A 405 -7.09 30.27 11.12
CA VAL A 405 -5.78 30.01 11.73
C VAL A 405 -5.97 29.70 13.21
N ARG A 406 -5.38 28.59 13.68
CA ARG A 406 -5.54 28.11 15.06
C ARG A 406 -4.22 27.57 15.61
N ALA A 407 -4.02 27.75 16.92
CA ALA A 407 -2.83 27.25 17.59
C ALA A 407 -3.01 25.78 17.98
N ALA A 408 -1.98 24.97 17.72
CA ALA A 408 -1.87 23.63 18.30
C ALA A 408 -1.52 23.73 19.79
N GLN A 409 -2.21 22.96 20.62
CA GLN A 409 -1.98 22.94 22.06
C GLN A 409 -1.19 21.71 22.45
N PHE A 410 -0.13 21.87 23.25
CA PHE A 410 0.62 20.72 23.75
C PHE A 410 -0.13 20.06 24.91
N ASP A 411 -0.55 18.80 24.72
CA ASP A 411 -1.13 17.97 25.75
C ASP A 411 0.00 17.25 26.50
N GLN A 412 0.30 17.71 27.73
CA GLN A 412 1.35 17.12 28.58
C GLN A 412 1.07 15.67 28.96
N GLN A 413 -0.20 15.24 29.08
CA GLN A 413 -0.52 13.86 29.43
C GLN A 413 -0.26 12.91 28.27
N ARG A 414 -0.46 13.38 27.03
CA ARG A 414 -0.27 12.60 25.81
C ARG A 414 1.12 12.75 25.20
N GLY A 415 1.86 13.79 25.58
CA GLY A 415 3.13 14.14 24.94
C GLY A 415 2.97 14.48 23.46
N ALA A 416 1.84 15.09 23.09
CA ALA A 416 1.43 15.32 21.71
C ALA A 416 0.81 16.71 21.55
N PHE A 417 0.96 17.31 20.38
CA PHE A 417 0.25 18.52 20.01
C PHE A 417 -1.15 18.17 19.52
N GLY A 418 -2.18 18.84 20.02
CA GLY A 418 -3.57 18.60 19.68
C GLY A 418 -4.23 19.86 19.10
N PHE A 419 -5.11 19.67 18.13
CA PHE A 419 -6.04 20.70 17.67
C PHE A 419 -7.42 20.10 17.49
N THR A 420 -8.46 20.80 17.97
CA THR A 420 -9.86 20.37 17.83
C THR A 420 -10.54 21.27 16.81
N ILE A 421 -11.11 20.62 15.80
CA ILE A 421 -11.84 21.26 14.72
C ILE A 421 -13.25 21.63 15.17
N ASP A 422 -13.64 22.88 14.92
CA ASP A 422 -14.98 23.40 15.19
C ASP A 422 -16.00 22.73 14.24
N GLY A 423 -17.03 22.11 14.80
CA GLY A 423 -18.08 21.42 14.04
C GLY A 423 -19.18 20.83 14.92
N THR A 424 -20.22 20.27 14.28
CA THR A 424 -21.32 19.58 14.96
C THR A 424 -20.86 18.30 15.69
N THR A 425 -19.74 17.73 15.28
CA THR A 425 -19.03 16.68 16.01
C THR A 425 -17.56 17.09 16.08
N PRO A 426 -17.01 17.38 17.27
CA PRO A 426 -15.61 17.80 17.39
C PRO A 426 -14.68 16.71 16.84
N VAL A 427 -13.66 17.09 16.07
CA VAL A 427 -12.60 16.18 15.64
C VAL A 427 -11.28 16.71 16.15
N THR A 428 -10.62 15.95 17.02
CA THR A 428 -9.30 16.27 17.56
C THR A 428 -8.23 15.55 16.76
N VAL A 429 -7.35 16.32 16.12
CA VAL A 429 -6.14 15.80 15.49
C VAL A 429 -4.99 15.93 16.48
N CYS A 430 -4.34 14.81 16.81
CA CYS A 430 -3.22 14.72 17.72
C CYS A 430 -1.95 14.33 16.95
N TRP A 431 -0.96 15.21 16.94
CA TRP A 431 0.36 14.99 16.37
C TRP A 431 1.35 14.61 17.46
N SER A 432 1.90 13.40 17.36
CA SER A 432 2.87 12.88 18.33
C SER A 432 4.26 12.76 17.72
N THR A 433 5.30 12.97 18.54
CA THR A 433 6.67 12.62 18.14
C THR A 433 6.85 11.11 18.21
N PRO A 434 7.51 10.47 17.23
CA PRO A 434 7.70 9.02 17.27
C PRO A 434 8.48 8.61 18.51
N VAL A 435 8.03 7.53 19.15
CA VAL A 435 8.79 6.88 20.21
C VAL A 435 10.09 6.34 19.61
N PRO A 436 11.28 6.65 20.16
CA PRO A 436 12.55 6.12 19.67
C PRO A 436 12.56 4.59 19.64
N LEU A 437 13.17 3.98 18.61
CA LEU A 437 13.21 2.53 18.37
C LEU A 437 13.61 1.69 19.58
N VAL A 438 14.49 2.23 20.45
CA VAL A 438 14.95 1.56 21.69
C VAL A 438 13.79 1.27 22.67
N ARG A 439 12.66 1.97 22.54
CA ARG A 439 11.46 1.79 23.37
C ARG A 439 10.28 1.20 22.61
N GLN A 440 10.45 0.82 21.34
CA GLN A 440 9.39 0.19 20.56
C GLN A 440 9.38 -1.32 20.83
N THR A 441 8.30 -1.82 21.40
CA THR A 441 8.01 -3.27 21.38
C THR A 441 7.73 -3.64 19.92
N PRO A 442 8.35 -4.70 19.36
CA PRO A 442 8.05 -5.14 18.00
C PRO A 442 6.54 -5.38 17.87
N ALA A 443 5.88 -4.62 16.99
CA ALA A 443 4.47 -4.85 16.71
C ALA A 443 4.33 -6.28 16.19
N ALA A 444 3.45 -7.07 16.82
CA ALA A 444 3.25 -8.48 16.47
C ALA A 444 2.76 -8.67 15.02
N GLN A 445 2.27 -7.60 14.39
CA GLN A 445 1.85 -7.57 12.99
C GLN A 445 2.28 -6.25 12.34
N PRO A 446 2.68 -6.26 11.05
CA PRO A 446 2.93 -5.03 10.31
C PRO A 446 1.66 -4.18 10.25
N PRO A 447 1.78 -2.83 10.19
CA PRO A 447 0.62 -1.95 10.11
C PRO A 447 -0.24 -2.33 8.90
N THR A 448 -1.51 -2.62 9.15
CA THR A 448 -2.49 -2.92 8.10
C THR A 448 -2.68 -1.68 7.25
N ARG A 449 -2.38 -1.77 5.95
CA ARG A 449 -2.69 -0.69 5.01
C ARG A 449 -4.20 -0.46 4.99
N ARG A 450 -4.61 0.76 5.32
CA ARG A 450 -6.02 1.14 5.38
C ARG A 450 -6.53 1.76 4.08
N LEU A 451 -5.62 2.20 3.22
CA LEU A 451 -5.94 2.75 1.91
C LEU A 451 -5.47 1.81 0.81
N GLY A 452 -6.35 1.55 -0.15
CA GLY A 452 -6.11 0.78 -1.36
C GLY A 452 -6.28 1.66 -2.60
N PHE A 453 -5.76 1.23 -3.74
CA PHE A 453 -5.86 1.96 -5.01
C PHE A 453 -5.42 3.42 -4.93
N VAL A 454 -4.46 3.72 -4.04
CA VAL A 454 -3.94 5.07 -3.86
C VAL A 454 -3.21 5.51 -5.13
N GLN A 455 -3.68 6.59 -5.74
CA GLN A 455 -3.13 7.14 -6.97
C GLN A 455 -3.03 8.67 -6.87
N SER A 456 -1.85 9.18 -7.19
CA SER A 456 -1.60 10.61 -7.42
C SER A 456 -0.99 10.77 -8.80
N LEU A 457 -1.59 11.63 -9.64
CA LEU A 457 -1.05 11.91 -10.97
C LEU A 457 0.07 12.93 -10.84
N THR A 458 1.20 12.69 -11.51
CA THR A 458 2.33 13.64 -11.51
C THR A 458 1.93 15.00 -12.10
N VAL A 459 1.02 14.99 -13.08
CA VAL A 459 0.43 16.19 -13.66
C VAL A 459 -1.08 16.02 -13.64
N PRO A 460 -1.76 16.47 -12.56
CA PRO A 460 -3.21 16.40 -12.48
C PRO A 460 -3.89 17.21 -13.58
N LEU A 461 -5.02 16.68 -14.08
CA LEU A 461 -5.84 17.39 -15.05
C LEU A 461 -6.66 18.47 -14.34
N VAL A 462 -6.69 19.65 -14.95
CA VAL A 462 -7.54 20.76 -14.50
C VAL A 462 -8.90 20.63 -15.16
N GLU A 463 -9.94 20.55 -14.34
CA GLU A 463 -11.31 20.29 -14.77
C GLU A 463 -12.27 21.23 -14.00
N PRO A 464 -13.45 21.56 -14.56
CA PRO A 464 -14.48 22.29 -13.81
C PRO A 464 -14.91 21.52 -12.57
N ILE A 465 -15.11 22.22 -11.46
CA ILE A 465 -15.60 21.61 -10.23
C ILE A 465 -17.01 21.06 -10.46
N THR A 466 -17.28 19.85 -9.99
CA THR A 466 -18.62 19.27 -10.06
C THR A 466 -19.57 20.02 -9.12
N ALA A 467 -20.88 19.97 -9.39
CA ALA A 467 -21.89 20.62 -8.53
C ALA A 467 -21.82 20.12 -7.06
N GLU A 468 -21.45 18.87 -6.84
CA GLU A 468 -21.22 18.29 -5.50
C GLU A 468 -19.95 18.86 -4.84
N GLY A 469 -18.88 19.07 -5.60
CA GLY A 469 -17.67 19.74 -5.10
C GLY A 469 -17.85 21.24 -4.84
N ALA A 470 -18.71 21.90 -5.61
CA ALA A 470 -19.04 23.33 -5.45
C ALA A 470 -19.89 23.61 -4.19
N THR A 471 -20.62 22.61 -3.70
CA THR A 471 -21.45 22.71 -2.48
C THR A 471 -20.74 22.16 -1.23
N ALA A 472 -19.53 21.60 -1.39
CA ALA A 472 -18.75 21.04 -0.31
C ALA A 472 -18.35 22.13 0.69
N ARG A 473 -18.69 21.92 1.97
CA ARG A 473 -18.19 22.76 3.06
C ARG A 473 -16.71 22.45 3.28
N PHE A 474 -15.87 23.45 3.13
CA PHE A 474 -14.46 23.32 3.45
C PHE A 474 -14.26 23.33 4.97
N ALA A 475 -13.99 22.16 5.55
CA ALA A 475 -13.60 22.00 6.95
C ALA A 475 -12.07 22.01 7.07
N ASP A 476 -11.47 23.14 6.68
CA ASP A 476 -10.03 23.36 6.64
C ASP A 476 -9.56 24.44 7.64
N TYR A 477 -8.31 24.27 8.06
CA TYR A 477 -7.64 25.09 9.06
C TYR A 477 -6.14 25.16 8.77
N ILE A 478 -5.54 26.28 9.15
CA ILE A 478 -4.10 26.40 9.33
C ILE A 478 -3.82 26.16 10.81
N VAL A 479 -3.07 25.12 11.10
CA VAL A 479 -2.65 24.74 12.44
C VAL A 479 -1.21 25.19 12.65
N VAL A 480 -1.01 26.10 13.59
CA VAL A 480 0.28 26.71 13.91
C VAL A 480 0.82 26.11 15.20
N PHE A 481 2.06 25.63 15.17
CA PHE A 481 2.73 25.11 16.35
C PHE A 481 3.46 26.24 17.09
N PRO A 482 3.68 26.12 18.41
CA PRO A 482 4.51 27.06 19.16
C PRO A 482 5.93 27.18 18.57
N ASP A 483 6.52 28.39 18.58
CA ASP A 483 7.83 28.66 17.96
C ASP A 483 8.96 27.77 18.51
N ASP A 484 8.90 27.42 19.80
CA ASP A 484 9.86 26.56 20.48
C ASP A 484 9.78 25.08 20.04
N SER A 485 8.72 24.70 19.32
CA SER A 485 8.54 23.34 18.81
C SER A 485 9.38 23.04 17.56
N GLY A 486 9.77 24.05 16.79
CA GLY A 486 10.52 23.91 15.54
C GLY A 486 9.72 23.30 14.37
N PHE A 487 8.39 23.29 14.44
CA PHE A 487 7.51 22.80 13.37
C PHE A 487 6.84 23.93 12.60
N ASP A 488 6.91 23.85 11.27
CA ASP A 488 6.19 24.77 10.38
C ASP A 488 4.66 24.58 10.47
N PRO A 489 3.87 25.63 10.19
CA PRO A 489 2.42 25.52 10.12
C PRO A 489 1.94 24.47 9.10
N LEU A 490 0.81 23.84 9.41
CA LEU A 490 0.19 22.82 8.58
C LEU A 490 -1.18 23.28 8.09
N TYR A 491 -1.47 23.03 6.83
CA TYR A 491 -2.83 23.08 6.30
C TYR A 491 -3.50 21.72 6.53
N VAL A 492 -4.61 21.73 7.25
CA VAL A 492 -5.36 20.52 7.61
C VAL A 492 -6.77 20.67 7.07
N MET A 493 -7.24 19.68 6.30
CA MET A 493 -8.65 19.58 5.95
C MET A 493 -9.22 18.22 6.32
N LEU A 494 -10.52 18.21 6.61
CA LEU A 494 -11.29 16.99 6.85
C LEU A 494 -12.41 16.84 5.82
N SER A 495 -12.70 15.61 5.46
CA SER A 495 -13.91 15.25 4.72
C SER A 495 -15.12 15.57 5.60
N THR A 496 -16.02 16.42 5.12
CA THR A 496 -17.29 16.66 5.80
C THR A 496 -18.21 15.46 5.62
N SER A 497 -18.69 14.90 6.72
CA SER A 497 -19.63 13.77 6.76
C SER A 497 -21.05 14.14 6.37
#